data_AF-A0A921BFA3-F1
#
_entry.id   AF-A0A921BFA3-F1
#
_cell.length_a   1.000
_cell.length_b   1.000
_cell.length_c   1.000
_cell.angle_alpha   90.00
_cell.angle_beta   90.00
_cell.angle_gamma   90.00
#
_symmetry.space_group_name_H-M   'P 1'
#
loop_
_entity.id
_entity.type
_entity.pdbx_description
1 polymer ?
#
loop_
_entity_poly.entity_id
_entity_poly.type
_entity_poly.pdbx_seq_one_letter_code
_entity_poly.pdbx_strand_id
1 'polypeptide(L)'
;MGTPPSLKLDQVALPLTVAKAANALAKRLEAGGAGEEVLQELAELGQLRQKDLDDHRTNGAVFTPYSVAQELVREAGIDAGDIVCDPSVGPGVFLLAAAEQKFHGGESVPSIIDSLRGIDIDPLTIQVARTTLRLWAAWRGKQWLATDQLIVGDGLLDVPADWYGGCDVVIGNPPFLGQLKSETARNSMRAKALKERFGDLYTAYVDESMLFLLLGVELSSANGTVVLIVPASLLGADSSRPAREWIDDQLPLKDLWVGGRSVFDVAAVEVVAPILKRRQDRNCRIISHESRETIEVPSATAGQWSRLLAVANGTPTVTLAADVTLGDQASVTADFRDAYYWLAERVEDAELQDSRPKLATVGLVDPFCFKHGAVNTRFAKQKFERPVIQIEDDPPPKLRKWLEQKLQPKLLVATQTRIVECYADTKGELLPSTPLLSIIPMKETQLWHLMAAVASPAASAWLASVAAGTGLSQTTIRIRASLLTDLPLPLPSVSWDEGAHLAQQMQEEQADEHISVRFGEVMNQAYNTASGELLSWWISEFQKKQA
;
A
#
# COMPACT_ATOMS: atom_id res chain seq x y z
N MET A 1 -1.14 51.75 -27.07
CA MET A 1 -1.57 50.45 -27.62
C MET A 1 -0.33 49.61 -27.78
N GLY A 2 -0.01 48.79 -26.77
CA GLY A 2 1.07 47.82 -26.89
C GLY A 2 0.58 46.63 -27.71
N THR A 3 1.39 46.19 -28.67
CA THR A 3 1.17 44.96 -29.42
C THR A 3 0.95 43.81 -28.42
N PRO A 4 -0.08 42.96 -28.57
CA PRO A 4 -0.22 41.78 -27.72
C PRO A 4 1.06 40.94 -27.83
N PRO A 5 1.62 40.42 -26.73
CA PRO A 5 2.73 39.50 -26.82
C PRO A 5 2.29 38.31 -27.70
N SER A 6 2.99 38.06 -28.81
CA SER A 6 2.67 36.89 -29.63
C SER A 6 2.95 35.64 -28.81
N LEU A 7 1.93 34.81 -28.55
CA LEU A 7 2.07 33.53 -27.85
C LEU A 7 2.72 32.51 -28.81
N LYS A 8 3.97 32.74 -29.22
CA LYS A 8 4.71 31.77 -30.02
C LYS A 8 5.28 30.71 -29.08
N LEU A 9 4.68 29.52 -29.11
CA LEU A 9 5.24 28.32 -28.50
C LEU A 9 6.64 28.06 -29.08
N ASP A 10 7.63 27.80 -28.22
CA ASP A 10 9.01 27.52 -28.62
C ASP A 10 9.08 26.31 -29.58
N GLN A 11 10.07 26.30 -30.48
CA GLN A 11 10.30 25.26 -31.49
C GLN A 11 10.85 23.94 -30.92
N VAL A 12 10.50 23.56 -29.69
CA VAL A 12 10.71 22.20 -29.18
C VAL A 12 9.43 21.42 -29.43
N ALA A 13 9.54 20.30 -30.13
CA ALA A 13 8.39 19.56 -30.65
C ALA A 13 7.58 18.91 -29.51
N LEU A 14 6.57 19.64 -29.01
CA LEU A 14 5.45 19.02 -28.28
C LEU A 14 4.89 17.86 -29.13
N PRO A 15 4.41 16.77 -28.50
CA PRO A 15 3.66 15.74 -29.21
C PRO A 15 2.53 16.37 -30.04
N LEU A 16 2.27 15.85 -31.24
CA LEU A 16 1.38 16.50 -32.21
C LEU A 16 -0.02 16.79 -31.65
N THR A 17 -0.57 15.87 -30.85
CA THR A 17 -1.90 16.02 -30.23
C THR A 17 -1.90 17.16 -29.21
N VAL A 18 -0.92 17.19 -28.32
CA VAL A 18 -0.71 18.23 -27.30
C VAL A 18 -0.45 19.58 -27.97
N ALA A 19 0.39 19.61 -29.01
CA ALA A 19 0.70 20.82 -29.77
C ALA A 19 -0.56 21.43 -30.39
N LYS A 20 -1.44 20.61 -30.98
CA LYS A 20 -2.71 21.09 -31.56
C LYS A 20 -3.62 21.70 -30.49
N ALA A 21 -3.78 21.03 -29.35
CA ALA A 21 -4.60 21.50 -28.24
C ALA A 21 -4.04 22.81 -27.64
N ALA A 22 -2.74 22.85 -27.33
CA ALA A 22 -2.07 24.03 -26.81
C ALA A 22 -2.17 25.24 -27.76
N ASN A 23 -2.00 25.03 -29.07
CA ASN A 23 -2.17 26.09 -30.07
C ASN A 23 -3.62 26.60 -30.18
N ALA A 24 -4.60 25.70 -30.07
CA ALA A 24 -6.01 26.10 -30.08
C ALA A 24 -6.34 26.96 -28.85
N LEU A 25 -5.86 26.54 -27.67
CA LEU A 25 -6.02 27.29 -26.44
C LEU A 25 -5.31 28.65 -26.51
N ALA A 26 -4.07 28.71 -26.99
CA ALA A 26 -3.34 29.97 -27.16
C ALA A 26 -4.11 30.98 -28.04
N LYS A 27 -4.62 30.54 -29.19
CA LYS A 27 -5.43 31.39 -30.08
C LYS A 27 -6.72 31.87 -29.42
N ARG A 28 -7.35 31.01 -28.61
CA ARG A 28 -8.56 31.38 -27.84
C ARG A 28 -8.25 32.46 -26.81
N LEU A 29 -7.13 32.35 -26.10
CA LEU A 29 -6.67 33.36 -25.14
C LEU A 29 -6.35 34.69 -25.84
N GLU A 30 -5.69 34.66 -27.01
CA GLU A 30 -5.44 35.85 -27.84
C GLU A 30 -6.74 36.53 -28.30
N ALA A 31 -7.78 35.74 -28.57
CA ALA A 31 -9.11 36.23 -28.93
C ALA A 31 -9.94 36.74 -27.73
N GLY A 32 -9.38 36.73 -26.51
CA GLY A 32 -10.05 37.22 -25.29
C GLY A 32 -10.93 36.19 -24.58
N GLY A 33 -10.84 34.90 -24.93
CA GLY A 33 -11.50 33.84 -24.17
C GLY A 33 -10.87 33.70 -22.78
N ALA A 34 -11.64 33.92 -21.71
CA ALA A 34 -11.13 33.92 -20.34
C ALA A 34 -12.03 33.17 -19.34
N GLY A 35 -12.87 32.25 -19.83
CA GLY A 35 -13.74 31.43 -18.98
C GLY A 35 -12.96 30.39 -18.18
N GLU A 36 -13.55 29.91 -17.09
CA GLU A 36 -12.96 28.87 -16.23
C GLU A 36 -12.79 27.51 -16.93
N GLU A 37 -13.43 27.30 -18.09
CA GLU A 37 -13.20 26.09 -18.91
C GLU A 37 -11.74 25.94 -19.34
N VAL A 38 -10.98 27.05 -19.39
CA VAL A 38 -9.54 27.03 -19.70
C VAL A 38 -8.77 26.15 -18.72
N LEU A 39 -9.15 26.14 -17.44
CA LEU A 39 -8.47 25.31 -16.43
C LEU A 39 -8.58 23.82 -16.75
N GLN A 40 -9.76 23.39 -17.21
CA GLN A 40 -10.01 22.02 -17.63
C GLN A 40 -9.19 21.68 -18.89
N GLU A 41 -9.17 22.57 -19.88
CA GLU A 41 -8.35 22.39 -21.09
C GLU A 41 -6.84 22.33 -20.79
N LEU A 42 -6.36 23.11 -19.82
CA LEU A 42 -4.97 23.07 -19.36
C LEU A 42 -4.64 21.72 -18.71
N ALA A 43 -5.50 21.22 -17.83
CA ALA A 43 -5.33 19.91 -17.20
C ALA A 43 -5.36 18.75 -18.23
N GLU A 44 -6.13 18.90 -19.32
CA GLU A 44 -6.24 17.92 -20.39
C GLU A 44 -4.97 17.79 -21.25
N LEU A 45 -4.09 18.80 -21.30
CA LEU A 45 -2.82 18.71 -22.02
C LEU A 45 -1.97 17.52 -21.53
N GLY A 46 -1.98 17.28 -20.21
CA GLY A 46 -1.31 16.12 -19.62
C GLY A 46 -1.96 14.78 -19.97
N GLN A 47 -3.29 14.73 -20.06
CA GLN A 47 -4.01 13.53 -20.47
C GLN A 47 -3.71 13.16 -21.92
N LEU A 48 -3.62 14.16 -22.81
CA LEU A 48 -3.26 13.96 -24.21
C LEU A 48 -1.84 13.38 -24.33
N ARG A 49 -0.88 13.92 -23.55
CA ARG A 49 0.48 13.37 -23.49
C ARG A 49 0.51 11.90 -23.09
N GLN A 50 -0.33 11.53 -22.12
CA GLN A 50 -0.43 10.16 -21.64
C GLN A 50 -0.99 9.24 -22.72
N LYS A 51 -2.08 9.62 -23.40
CA LYS A 51 -2.69 8.81 -24.48
C LYS A 51 -1.72 8.50 -25.62
N ASP A 52 -0.75 9.38 -25.87
CA ASP A 52 0.30 9.18 -26.87
C ASP A 52 1.41 8.21 -26.42
N LEU A 53 1.46 7.81 -25.14
CA LEU A 53 2.36 6.77 -24.64
C LEU A 53 1.69 5.41 -24.81
N ASP A 54 2.04 4.66 -25.85
CA ASP A 54 1.50 3.31 -26.15
C ASP A 54 1.70 2.27 -25.02
N ASP A 55 2.48 2.58 -23.97
CA ASP A 55 2.92 1.59 -22.98
C ASP A 55 2.94 2.12 -21.53
N HIS A 56 1.74 2.44 -20.99
CA HIS A 56 1.58 2.97 -19.62
C HIS A 56 2.19 2.08 -18.51
N ARG A 57 2.33 0.77 -18.76
CA ARG A 57 2.84 -0.20 -17.78
C ARG A 57 4.35 -0.17 -17.64
N THR A 58 5.10 0.28 -18.65
CA THR A 58 6.56 0.13 -18.70
C THR A 58 7.32 1.25 -17.99
N ASN A 59 6.70 2.42 -17.77
CA ASN A 59 7.33 3.54 -17.05
C ASN A 59 6.74 3.85 -15.66
N GLY A 60 5.62 3.22 -15.27
CA GLY A 60 5.02 3.43 -13.93
C GLY A 60 4.40 4.81 -13.72
N ALA A 61 4.35 5.65 -14.76
CA ALA A 61 3.74 6.97 -14.74
C ALA A 61 2.21 6.86 -14.81
N VAL A 62 1.53 7.37 -13.78
CA VAL A 62 0.06 7.39 -13.67
C VAL A 62 -0.40 8.84 -13.67
N PHE A 63 -1.33 9.18 -14.57
CA PHE A 63 -1.89 10.53 -14.63
C PHE A 63 -2.80 10.80 -13.43
N THR A 64 -2.57 11.95 -12.77
CA THR A 64 -3.41 12.42 -11.67
C THR A 64 -4.53 13.33 -12.17
N PRO A 65 -5.81 13.00 -11.93
CA PRO A 65 -6.91 13.91 -12.20
C PRO A 65 -6.73 15.25 -11.49
N TYR A 66 -7.09 16.35 -12.16
CA TYR A 66 -6.95 17.69 -11.59
C TYR A 66 -7.74 17.85 -10.28
N SER A 67 -8.91 17.21 -10.15
CA SER A 67 -9.70 17.21 -8.90
C SER A 67 -8.94 16.63 -7.71
N VAL A 68 -8.14 15.58 -7.93
CA VAL A 68 -7.30 14.93 -6.91
C VAL A 68 -6.12 15.85 -6.58
N ALA A 69 -5.46 16.42 -7.59
CA ALA A 69 -4.37 17.37 -7.37
C ALA A 69 -4.84 18.60 -6.59
N GLN A 70 -6.00 19.16 -6.93
CA GLN A 70 -6.62 20.29 -6.23
C GLN A 70 -6.94 19.94 -4.77
N GLU A 71 -7.49 18.75 -4.51
CA GLU A 71 -7.79 18.29 -3.16
C GLU A 71 -6.53 18.17 -2.30
N LEU A 72 -5.47 17.53 -2.81
CA LEU A 72 -4.21 17.37 -2.08
C LEU A 72 -3.48 18.71 -1.89
N VAL A 73 -3.56 19.63 -2.85
CA VAL A 73 -3.04 21.02 -2.71
C VAL A 73 -3.77 21.78 -1.59
N ARG A 74 -5.08 21.58 -1.44
CA ARG A 74 -5.82 22.12 -0.29
C ARG A 74 -5.39 21.49 1.03
N GLU A 75 -5.28 20.16 1.09
CA GLU A 75 -4.87 19.46 2.32
C GLU A 75 -3.41 19.73 2.72
N ALA A 76 -2.53 19.98 1.76
CA ALA A 76 -1.16 20.44 2.02
C ALA A 76 -1.11 21.82 2.68
N GLY A 77 -2.16 22.64 2.50
CA GLY A 77 -2.25 23.99 3.03
C GLY A 77 -1.26 24.95 2.37
N ILE A 78 -1.18 24.92 1.04
CA ILE A 78 -0.32 25.83 0.26
C ILE A 78 -0.82 27.27 0.38
N ASP A 79 0.03 28.17 0.86
CA ASP A 79 -0.25 29.60 1.03
C ASP A 79 0.51 30.48 0.01
N ALA A 80 0.16 31.76 -0.04
CA ALA A 80 0.87 32.74 -0.85
C ALA A 80 2.32 32.89 -0.37
N GLY A 81 3.28 32.89 -1.29
CA GLY A 81 4.71 32.97 -1.01
C GLY A 81 5.42 31.62 -0.82
N ASP A 82 4.69 30.52 -0.63
CA ASP A 82 5.31 29.20 -0.45
C ASP A 82 6.07 28.74 -1.70
N ILE A 83 7.27 28.19 -1.52
CA ILE A 83 7.99 27.52 -2.60
C ILE A 83 7.44 26.09 -2.74
N VAL A 84 6.83 25.78 -3.89
CA VAL A 84 6.19 24.49 -4.15
C VAL A 84 7.02 23.67 -5.13
N CYS A 85 7.33 22.42 -4.77
CA CYS A 85 8.15 21.52 -5.56
C CYS A 85 7.43 20.20 -5.86
N ASP A 86 7.43 19.80 -7.14
CA ASP A 86 7.07 18.44 -7.55
C ASP A 86 8.32 17.70 -8.08
N PRO A 87 8.89 16.73 -7.33
CA PRO A 87 10.12 16.05 -7.71
C PRO A 87 9.93 15.04 -8.85
N SER A 88 8.71 14.90 -9.36
CA SER A 88 8.34 14.00 -10.46
C SER A 88 7.20 14.65 -11.27
N VAL A 89 7.45 15.87 -11.75
CA VAL A 89 6.41 16.85 -12.11
C VAL A 89 5.43 16.39 -13.18
N GLY A 90 5.83 15.43 -14.01
CA GLY A 90 4.99 14.98 -15.11
C GLY A 90 4.54 16.17 -15.98
N PRO A 91 3.30 16.16 -16.48
CA PRO A 91 2.73 17.30 -17.19
C PRO A 91 2.42 18.54 -16.34
N GLY A 92 2.74 18.55 -15.05
CA GLY A 92 2.61 19.72 -14.17
C GLY A 92 1.25 19.93 -13.52
N VAL A 93 0.43 18.88 -13.35
CA VAL A 93 -0.94 19.02 -12.82
C VAL A 93 -0.98 19.51 -11.36
N PHE A 94 -0.05 19.07 -10.50
CA PHE A 94 0.05 19.56 -9.13
C PHE A 94 0.52 21.01 -9.08
N LEU A 95 1.50 21.39 -9.90
CA LEU A 95 1.95 22.79 -9.98
C LEU A 95 0.87 23.70 -10.55
N LEU A 96 0.05 23.23 -11.50
CA LEU A 96 -1.13 23.96 -11.99
C LEU A 96 -2.17 24.16 -10.87
N ALA A 97 -2.45 23.13 -10.08
CA ALA A 97 -3.37 23.22 -8.94
C ALA A 97 -2.84 24.17 -7.85
N ALA A 98 -1.53 24.11 -7.55
CA ALA A 98 -0.87 25.03 -6.63
C ALA A 98 -0.93 26.48 -7.14
N ALA A 99 -0.67 26.69 -8.43
CA ALA A 99 -0.74 28.01 -9.06
C ALA A 99 -2.13 28.63 -8.93
N GLU A 100 -3.18 27.84 -9.17
CA GLU A 100 -4.58 28.27 -9.00
C GLU A 100 -4.91 28.59 -7.54
N GLN A 101 -4.47 27.78 -6.57
CA GLN A 101 -4.71 28.07 -5.15
C GLN A 101 -4.02 29.37 -4.72
N LYS A 102 -2.74 29.55 -5.08
CA LYS A 102 -1.97 30.75 -4.75
C LYS A 102 -2.53 32.01 -5.42
N PHE A 103 -3.01 31.89 -6.66
CA PHE A 103 -3.66 32.99 -7.38
C PHE A 103 -4.96 33.43 -6.69
N HIS A 104 -5.80 32.49 -6.27
CA HIS A 104 -6.99 32.80 -5.47
C HIS A 104 -6.65 33.35 -4.08
N GLY A 105 -5.47 33.01 -3.55
CA GLY A 105 -4.87 33.63 -2.36
C GLY A 105 -4.36 35.06 -2.58
N GLY A 106 -4.42 35.59 -3.81
CA GLY A 106 -4.05 36.97 -4.14
C GLY A 106 -2.59 37.17 -4.55
N GLU A 107 -1.82 36.09 -4.74
CA GLU A 107 -0.43 36.20 -5.21
C GLU A 107 -0.36 36.56 -6.70
N SER A 108 0.63 37.39 -7.06
CA SER A 108 0.83 37.79 -8.45
C SER A 108 1.32 36.62 -9.31
N VAL A 109 0.84 36.53 -10.55
CA VAL A 109 1.22 35.48 -11.51
C VAL A 109 2.75 35.32 -11.70
N PRO A 110 3.56 36.39 -11.81
CA PRO A 110 5.02 36.26 -11.83
C PRO A 110 5.60 35.58 -10.60
N SER A 111 5.22 36.05 -9.40
CA SER A 111 5.67 35.47 -8.12
C SER A 111 5.29 33.99 -8.02
N ILE A 112 4.07 33.64 -8.46
CA ILE A 112 3.63 32.24 -8.50
C ILE A 112 4.57 31.44 -9.39
N ILE A 113 4.78 31.83 -10.66
CA ILE A 113 5.65 31.08 -11.58
C ILE A 113 7.07 30.92 -11.04
N ASP A 114 7.65 31.96 -10.44
CA ASP A 114 9.00 31.93 -9.89
C ASP A 114 9.13 31.01 -8.65
N SER A 115 8.02 30.75 -7.95
CA SER A 115 7.96 29.90 -6.75
C SER A 115 7.70 28.42 -7.03
N LEU A 116 7.43 28.03 -8.28
CA LEU A 116 7.11 26.65 -8.66
C LEU A 116 8.35 25.93 -9.19
N ARG A 117 8.69 24.79 -8.60
CA ARG A 117 9.81 23.94 -8.98
C ARG A 117 9.32 22.58 -9.45
N GLY A 118 9.95 22.02 -10.48
CA GLY A 118 9.59 20.70 -10.98
C GLY A 118 10.70 20.03 -11.76
N ILE A 119 10.83 18.72 -11.59
CA ILE A 119 11.81 17.90 -12.31
C ILE A 119 11.14 16.62 -12.82
N ASP A 120 11.46 16.22 -14.06
CA ASP A 120 11.00 14.98 -14.67
C ASP A 120 12.07 14.48 -15.65
N ILE A 121 12.21 13.16 -15.74
CA ILE A 121 13.22 12.51 -16.58
C ILE A 121 12.87 12.59 -18.07
N ASP A 122 11.57 12.73 -18.41
CA ASP A 122 11.12 12.82 -19.80
C ASP A 122 11.11 14.28 -20.28
N PRO A 123 12.01 14.65 -21.22
CA PRO A 123 12.07 16.00 -21.75
C PRO A 123 10.77 16.45 -22.42
N LEU A 124 10.01 15.54 -23.06
CA LEU A 124 8.75 15.92 -23.69
C LEU A 124 7.70 16.30 -22.65
N THR A 125 7.65 15.55 -21.56
CA THR A 125 6.71 15.78 -20.45
C THR A 125 7.01 17.11 -19.74
N ILE A 126 8.29 17.47 -19.54
CA ILE A 126 8.68 18.83 -19.10
C ILE A 126 8.19 19.92 -20.05
N GLN A 127 8.28 19.72 -21.37
CA GLN A 127 7.76 20.72 -22.31
C GLN A 127 6.24 20.90 -22.21
N VAL A 128 5.50 19.83 -21.92
CA VAL A 128 4.05 19.92 -21.63
C VAL A 128 3.81 20.71 -20.35
N ALA A 129 4.55 20.45 -19.26
CA ALA A 129 4.42 21.20 -18.01
C ALA A 129 4.74 22.69 -18.20
N ARG A 130 5.84 23.02 -18.89
CA ARG A 130 6.20 24.40 -19.24
C ARG A 130 5.12 25.09 -20.05
N THR A 131 4.56 24.41 -21.05
CA THR A 131 3.48 24.94 -21.88
C THR A 131 2.21 25.19 -21.07
N THR A 132 1.85 24.25 -20.19
CA THR A 132 0.68 24.34 -19.31
C THR A 132 0.77 25.57 -18.40
N LEU A 133 1.89 25.76 -17.69
CA LEU A 133 2.06 26.92 -16.80
C LEU A 133 2.19 28.26 -17.56
N ARG A 134 2.78 28.27 -18.76
CA ARG A 134 2.84 29.47 -19.61
C ARG A 134 1.46 29.90 -20.11
N LEU A 135 0.64 28.95 -20.54
CA LEU A 135 -0.75 29.23 -20.95
C LEU A 135 -1.61 29.64 -19.76
N TRP A 136 -1.40 29.03 -18.59
CA TRP A 136 -2.02 29.47 -17.34
C TRP A 136 -1.66 30.93 -17.00
N ALA A 137 -0.37 31.29 -17.06
CA ALA A 137 0.08 32.67 -16.83
C ALA A 137 -0.48 33.65 -17.87
N ALA A 138 -0.62 33.22 -19.13
CA ALA A 138 -1.24 34.01 -20.19
C ALA A 138 -2.73 34.23 -19.92
N TRP A 139 -3.42 33.23 -19.38
CA TRP A 139 -4.83 33.32 -19.03
C TRP A 139 -5.08 34.21 -17.80
N ARG A 140 -4.46 33.89 -16.65
CA ARG A 140 -4.67 34.62 -15.39
C ARG A 140 -3.98 35.99 -15.35
N GLY A 141 -2.78 36.07 -15.92
CA GLY A 141 -1.89 37.24 -15.82
C GLY A 141 -1.70 38.03 -17.11
N LYS A 142 -2.20 37.54 -18.27
CA LYS A 142 -1.95 38.13 -19.60
C LYS A 142 -0.46 38.25 -19.93
N GLN A 143 0.35 37.34 -19.40
CA GLN A 143 1.79 37.33 -19.53
C GLN A 143 2.30 35.98 -20.02
N TRP A 144 3.35 36.00 -20.83
CA TRP A 144 4.10 34.80 -21.19
C TRP A 144 5.40 34.80 -20.40
N LEU A 145 5.50 33.90 -19.42
CA LEU A 145 6.61 33.89 -18.46
C LEU A 145 7.58 32.74 -18.73
N ALA A 146 8.84 32.95 -18.36
CA ALA A 146 9.83 31.86 -18.34
C ALA A 146 9.46 30.84 -17.26
N THR A 147 9.87 29.59 -17.45
CA THR A 147 9.55 28.46 -16.57
C THR A 147 10.83 27.68 -16.28
N ASP A 148 11.86 28.42 -15.89
CA ASP A 148 13.25 27.94 -15.79
C ASP A 148 13.45 26.95 -14.64
N GLN A 149 12.57 27.00 -13.64
CA GLN A 149 12.53 26.07 -12.50
C GLN A 149 11.86 24.72 -12.83
N LEU A 150 11.41 24.52 -14.07
CA LEU A 150 11.02 23.21 -14.59
C LEU A 150 12.19 22.63 -15.37
N ILE A 151 12.81 21.56 -14.89
CA ILE A 151 14.06 21.01 -15.42
C ILE A 151 13.93 19.55 -15.86
N VAL A 152 14.75 19.16 -16.83
CA VAL A 152 14.84 17.76 -17.29
C VAL A 152 15.95 17.08 -16.51
N GLY A 153 15.64 15.97 -15.83
CA GLY A 153 16.60 15.19 -15.06
C GLY A 153 15.96 14.07 -14.25
N ASP A 154 16.76 13.16 -13.71
CA ASP A 154 16.29 12.15 -12.78
C ASP A 154 15.98 12.80 -11.43
N GLY A 155 14.69 12.83 -11.05
CA GLY A 155 14.23 13.44 -9.81
C GLY A 155 14.91 12.92 -8.54
N LEU A 156 15.49 11.71 -8.54
CA LEU A 156 16.21 11.17 -7.39
C LEU A 156 17.72 11.47 -7.40
N LEU A 157 18.30 11.90 -8.53
CA LEU A 157 19.75 12.04 -8.69
C LEU A 157 20.21 13.43 -9.13
N ASP A 158 19.39 14.14 -9.91
CA ASP A 158 19.77 15.36 -10.64
C ASP A 158 19.12 16.64 -10.06
N VAL A 159 18.60 16.60 -8.84
CA VAL A 159 17.98 17.76 -8.17
C VAL A 159 19.03 18.85 -7.89
N PRO A 160 18.76 20.12 -8.26
CA PRO A 160 19.65 21.25 -7.94
C PRO A 160 19.95 21.36 -6.44
N ALA A 161 21.21 21.65 -6.11
CA ALA A 161 21.70 21.68 -4.73
C ALA A 161 21.00 22.75 -3.87
N ASP A 162 20.55 23.85 -4.47
CA ASP A 162 19.86 24.96 -3.81
C ASP A 162 18.38 24.67 -3.50
N TRP A 163 17.83 23.55 -3.99
CA TRP A 163 16.47 23.14 -3.65
C TRP A 163 16.38 22.41 -2.30
N TYR A 164 17.46 21.78 -1.85
CA TYR A 164 17.50 21.02 -0.59
C TYR A 164 17.27 21.91 0.62
N GLY A 165 16.34 21.54 1.50
CA GLY A 165 15.91 22.32 2.66
C GLY A 165 15.22 23.65 2.32
N GLY A 166 14.86 23.88 1.05
CA GLY A 166 14.44 25.17 0.52
C GLY A 166 13.03 25.21 -0.05
N CYS A 167 12.24 24.14 0.09
CA CYS A 167 10.86 24.07 -0.40
C CYS A 167 9.87 24.07 0.78
N ASP A 168 8.88 24.95 0.77
CA ASP A 168 7.86 24.99 1.84
C ASP A 168 6.83 23.87 1.67
N VAL A 169 6.56 23.48 0.43
CA VAL A 169 5.68 22.34 0.12
C VAL A 169 6.31 21.47 -0.96
N VAL A 170 6.41 20.17 -0.70
CA VAL A 170 6.73 19.16 -1.71
C VAL A 170 5.49 18.33 -1.98
N ILE A 171 5.00 18.33 -3.22
CA ILE A 171 3.74 17.69 -3.58
C ILE A 171 3.81 17.07 -4.98
N GLY A 172 3.23 15.88 -5.16
CA GLY A 172 3.33 15.19 -6.45
C GLY A 172 2.79 13.77 -6.45
N ASN A 173 2.93 13.11 -7.60
CA ASN A 173 2.61 11.69 -7.79
C ASN A 173 3.81 10.96 -8.42
N PRO A 174 4.77 10.49 -7.61
CA PRO A 174 5.93 9.76 -8.11
C PRO A 174 5.56 8.45 -8.81
N PRO A 175 6.44 7.90 -9.67
CA PRO A 175 6.17 6.66 -10.38
C PRO A 175 6.10 5.45 -9.44
N PHE A 176 5.15 4.54 -9.69
CA PHE A 176 5.01 3.29 -8.94
C PHE A 176 5.72 2.17 -9.70
N LEU A 177 6.98 1.93 -9.35
CA LEU A 177 7.78 0.88 -9.96
C LEU A 177 7.92 -0.29 -8.99
N GLY A 178 6.98 -1.23 -9.09
CA GLY A 178 7.09 -2.53 -8.44
C GLY A 178 8.35 -3.29 -8.89
N GLN A 179 8.84 -4.14 -7.99
CA GLN A 179 10.13 -4.86 -7.92
C GLN A 179 10.66 -5.62 -9.17
N LEU A 180 10.01 -5.55 -10.33
CA LEU A 180 10.35 -6.36 -11.50
C LEU A 180 10.23 -5.55 -12.80
N LYS A 181 11.24 -4.72 -13.08
CA LYS A 181 11.55 -4.33 -14.46
C LYS A 181 13.00 -4.63 -14.81
N SER A 182 13.13 -5.71 -15.60
CA SER A 182 14.25 -6.15 -16.42
C SER A 182 15.59 -5.46 -16.20
N GLU A 183 16.55 -6.25 -15.72
CA GLU A 183 17.97 -5.94 -15.68
C GLU A 183 18.49 -5.65 -17.11
N THR A 184 18.51 -4.37 -17.47
CA THR A 184 19.40 -3.86 -18.51
C THR A 184 20.62 -3.25 -17.82
N ALA A 185 21.78 -3.22 -18.50
CA ALA A 185 23.00 -2.62 -17.94
C ALA A 185 22.87 -1.13 -17.57
N ARG A 186 21.86 -0.41 -18.11
CA ARG A 186 21.54 0.96 -17.72
C ARG A 186 20.81 1.04 -16.37
N ASN A 187 19.96 0.05 -16.06
CA ASN A 187 19.26 -0.01 -14.76
C ASN A 187 20.20 -0.35 -13.61
N SER A 188 21.29 -1.10 -13.85
CA SER A 188 22.24 -1.46 -12.79
C SER A 188 23.09 -0.28 -12.31
N MET A 189 23.50 0.63 -13.20
CA MET A 189 24.24 1.85 -12.82
C MET A 189 23.37 2.79 -11.99
N ARG A 190 22.11 3.01 -12.40
CA ARG A 190 21.15 3.82 -11.64
C ARG A 190 20.88 3.22 -10.26
N ALA A 191 20.63 1.91 -10.19
CA ALA A 191 20.45 1.21 -8.91
C ALA A 191 21.66 1.34 -7.99
N LYS A 192 22.89 1.32 -8.54
CA LYS A 192 24.11 1.57 -7.78
C LYS A 192 24.18 3.01 -7.24
N ALA A 193 23.88 4.00 -8.08
CA ALA A 193 23.86 5.41 -7.67
C ALA A 193 22.81 5.67 -6.58
N LEU A 194 21.60 5.09 -6.72
CA LEU A 194 20.56 5.18 -5.69
C LEU A 194 20.99 4.52 -4.38
N LYS A 195 21.64 3.34 -4.45
CA LYS A 195 22.20 2.69 -3.26
C LYS A 195 23.30 3.52 -2.61
N GLU A 196 24.18 4.15 -3.39
CA GLU A 196 25.23 5.05 -2.88
C GLU A 196 24.61 6.30 -2.23
N ARG A 197 23.51 6.85 -2.76
CA ARG A 197 22.82 8.04 -2.22
C ARG A 197 22.05 7.76 -0.94
N PHE A 198 21.22 6.71 -0.93
CA PHE A 198 20.26 6.43 0.15
C PHE A 198 20.79 5.42 1.19
N GLY A 199 21.94 4.79 0.94
CA GLY A 199 22.58 3.87 1.88
C GLY A 199 21.66 2.72 2.29
N ASP A 200 21.50 2.53 3.60
CA ASP A 200 20.72 1.44 4.19
C ASP A 200 19.19 1.61 3.99
N LEU A 201 18.72 2.81 3.64
CA LEU A 201 17.32 3.06 3.30
C LEU A 201 16.97 2.53 1.91
N TYR A 202 17.98 2.27 1.07
CA TYR A 202 17.80 1.59 -0.21
C TYR A 202 17.93 0.07 -0.03
N THR A 203 16.83 -0.64 -0.23
CA THR A 203 16.84 -2.10 -0.34
C THR A 203 16.46 -2.51 -1.76
N ALA A 204 16.87 -3.70 -2.20
CA ALA A 204 16.46 -4.24 -3.51
C ALA A 204 14.93 -4.39 -3.66
N TYR A 205 14.19 -4.25 -2.56
CA TYR A 205 12.75 -4.45 -2.46
C TYR A 205 11.98 -3.16 -2.13
N VAL A 206 12.67 -2.01 -2.02
CA VAL A 206 12.01 -0.72 -1.78
C VAL A 206 11.36 -0.22 -3.06
N ASP A 207 10.13 0.28 -2.98
CA ASP A 207 9.47 0.91 -4.11
C ASP A 207 10.07 2.31 -4.34
N GLU A 208 10.21 2.72 -5.59
CA GLU A 208 10.81 4.00 -5.94
C GLU A 208 10.03 5.20 -5.37
N SER A 209 8.71 5.09 -5.23
CA SER A 209 7.89 6.14 -4.61
C SER A 209 8.25 6.38 -3.13
N MET A 210 8.79 5.40 -2.42
CA MET A 210 9.35 5.61 -1.06
C MET A 210 10.64 6.45 -1.10
N LEU A 211 11.48 6.27 -2.12
CA LEU A 211 12.69 7.10 -2.30
C LEU A 211 12.33 8.55 -2.60
N PHE A 212 11.23 8.77 -3.34
CA PHE A 212 10.68 10.11 -3.55
C PHE A 212 10.11 10.73 -2.27
N LEU A 213 9.50 9.95 -1.37
CA LEU A 213 9.11 10.43 -0.04
C LEU A 213 10.33 10.86 0.79
N LEU A 214 11.41 10.05 0.80
CA LEU A 214 12.66 10.41 1.47
C LEU A 214 13.25 11.70 0.89
N LEU A 215 13.33 11.80 -0.43
CA LEU A 215 13.76 13.03 -1.11
C LEU A 215 12.86 14.21 -0.76
N GLY A 216 11.54 14.03 -0.70
CA GLY A 216 10.61 15.10 -0.37
C GLY A 216 10.91 15.69 1.01
N VAL A 217 11.26 14.85 1.99
CA VAL A 217 11.71 15.33 3.31
C VAL A 217 13.04 16.08 3.22
N GLU A 218 13.99 15.66 2.39
CA GLU A 218 15.27 16.36 2.16
C GLU A 218 15.12 17.71 1.45
N LEU A 219 14.14 17.83 0.54
CA LEU A 219 13.81 19.08 -0.16
C LEU A 219 13.02 20.06 0.72
N SER A 220 12.18 19.51 1.61
CA SER A 220 11.34 20.28 2.50
C SER A 220 12.15 21.14 3.47
N SER A 221 11.70 22.37 3.69
CA SER A 221 12.22 23.23 4.74
C SER A 221 11.90 22.65 6.12
N ALA A 222 12.55 23.15 7.17
CA ALA A 222 12.39 22.63 8.53
C ALA A 222 10.94 22.68 9.06
N ASN A 223 10.07 23.52 8.46
CA ASN A 223 8.64 23.65 8.79
C ASN A 223 7.73 23.30 7.60
N GLY A 224 8.30 22.77 6.52
CA GLY A 224 7.59 22.48 5.29
C GLY A 224 6.63 21.29 5.42
N THR A 225 5.88 21.07 4.34
CA THR A 225 4.88 19.99 4.23
C THR A 225 5.22 19.11 3.04
N VAL A 226 5.20 17.78 3.22
CA VAL A 226 5.38 16.83 2.11
C VAL A 226 4.10 16.02 1.94
N VAL A 227 3.58 15.99 0.71
CA VAL A 227 2.35 15.26 0.34
C VAL A 227 2.57 14.57 -1.01
N LEU A 228 3.00 13.31 -1.00
CA LEU A 228 3.19 12.53 -2.23
C LEU A 228 2.18 11.39 -2.29
N ILE A 229 1.55 11.18 -3.44
CA ILE A 229 0.75 9.98 -3.67
C ILE A 229 1.68 8.77 -3.76
N VAL A 230 1.39 7.74 -2.98
CA VAL A 230 2.15 6.49 -2.93
C VAL A 230 1.24 5.26 -2.85
N PRO A 231 1.72 4.05 -3.22
CA PRO A 231 0.98 2.82 -3.01
C PRO A 231 0.70 2.57 -1.51
N ALA A 232 -0.53 2.18 -1.18
CA ALA A 232 -0.96 1.88 0.20
C ALA A 232 -0.10 0.80 0.88
N SER A 233 0.48 -0.12 0.11
CA SER A 233 1.37 -1.17 0.59
C SER A 233 2.62 -0.64 1.29
N LEU A 234 3.06 0.58 0.98
CA LEU A 234 4.23 1.19 1.63
C LEU A 234 4.00 1.55 3.10
N LEU A 235 2.75 1.65 3.54
CA LEU A 235 2.43 1.91 4.95
C LEU A 235 2.73 0.71 5.85
N GLY A 236 2.66 -0.52 5.32
CA GLY A 236 2.79 -1.76 6.08
C GLY A 236 3.93 -2.70 5.63
N ALA A 237 4.58 -2.44 4.49
CA ALA A 237 5.66 -3.29 4.01
C ALA A 237 6.92 -3.19 4.88
N ASP A 238 7.55 -4.33 5.20
CA ASP A 238 8.79 -4.36 6.00
C ASP A 238 9.95 -3.69 5.29
N SER A 239 10.05 -3.84 3.96
CA SER A 239 11.11 -3.21 3.16
C SER A 239 11.10 -1.69 3.21
N SER A 240 9.96 -1.09 3.61
CA SER A 240 9.78 0.35 3.77
C SER A 240 9.84 0.81 5.23
N ARG A 241 9.93 -0.11 6.20
CA ARG A 241 9.95 0.25 7.63
C ARG A 241 11.09 1.19 8.01
N PRO A 242 12.36 0.94 7.62
CA PRO A 242 13.46 1.86 7.96
C PRO A 242 13.25 3.27 7.39
N ALA A 243 12.68 3.37 6.18
CA ALA A 243 12.36 4.65 5.57
C ALA A 243 11.26 5.40 6.33
N ARG A 244 10.18 4.72 6.73
CA ARG A 244 9.11 5.33 7.54
C ARG A 244 9.62 5.83 8.89
N GLU A 245 10.47 5.05 9.56
CA GLU A 245 11.09 5.43 10.84
C GLU A 245 12.00 6.65 10.67
N TRP A 246 12.85 6.66 9.64
CA TRP A 246 13.70 7.82 9.33
C TRP A 246 12.87 9.06 9.00
N ILE A 247 11.78 8.92 8.24
CA ILE A 247 10.86 10.02 7.92
C ILE A 247 10.25 10.56 9.21
N ASP A 248 9.76 9.68 10.09
CA ASP A 248 9.11 10.11 11.34
C ASP A 248 10.06 10.85 12.29
N ASP A 249 11.36 10.54 12.26
CA ASP A 249 12.39 11.25 13.02
C ASP A 249 12.65 12.67 12.50
N GLN A 250 12.43 12.93 11.21
CA GLN A 250 12.72 14.22 10.56
C GLN A 250 11.48 15.09 10.38
N LEU A 251 10.44 14.53 9.76
CA LEU A 251 9.19 15.17 9.39
C LEU A 251 8.03 14.16 9.56
N PRO A 252 7.46 14.04 10.77
CA PRO A 252 6.51 12.99 11.09
C PRO A 252 5.21 13.04 10.31
N LEU A 253 4.61 11.86 10.15
CA LEU A 253 3.27 11.73 9.61
C LEU A 253 2.26 12.48 10.49
N LYS A 254 1.59 13.47 9.91
CA LYS A 254 0.57 14.28 10.56
C LYS A 254 -0.83 13.79 10.23
N ASP A 255 -1.15 13.68 8.95
CA ASP A 255 -2.46 13.30 8.43
C ASP A 255 -2.29 12.26 7.31
N LEU A 256 -3.34 11.48 7.02
CA LEU A 256 -3.35 10.52 5.93
C LEU A 256 -4.54 10.78 5.00
N TRP A 257 -4.24 11.05 3.73
CA TRP A 257 -5.26 11.03 2.69
C TRP A 257 -5.38 9.61 2.09
N VAL A 258 -6.60 9.09 2.00
CA VAL A 258 -6.91 7.75 1.48
C VAL A 258 -7.68 7.91 0.18
N GLY A 259 -7.02 7.59 -0.94
CA GLY A 259 -7.59 7.70 -2.27
C GLY A 259 -8.51 6.54 -2.63
N GLY A 260 -8.06 5.31 -2.35
CA GLY A 260 -8.77 4.09 -2.77
C GLY A 260 -8.37 3.61 -4.17
N ARG A 261 -9.18 2.72 -4.76
CA ARG A 261 -8.90 2.10 -6.08
C ARG A 261 -9.46 2.91 -7.25
N SER A 262 -10.45 3.77 -7.01
CA SER A 262 -11.16 4.49 -8.06
C SER A 262 -10.47 5.78 -8.50
N VAL A 263 -9.36 6.17 -7.86
CA VAL A 263 -8.64 7.42 -8.18
C VAL A 263 -8.05 7.38 -9.59
N PHE A 264 -7.62 6.19 -10.04
CA PHE A 264 -6.94 6.00 -11.31
C PHE A 264 -7.62 4.91 -12.13
N ASP A 265 -8.30 5.30 -13.21
CA ASP A 265 -9.07 4.39 -14.08
C ASP A 265 -8.25 3.22 -14.65
N VAL A 266 -6.92 3.38 -14.76
CA VAL A 266 -6.03 2.47 -15.50
C VAL A 266 -5.16 1.60 -14.57
N ALA A 267 -5.01 1.97 -13.30
CA ALA A 267 -4.13 1.30 -12.35
C ALA A 267 -4.95 0.76 -11.17
N ALA A 268 -5.10 -0.57 -11.08
CA ALA A 268 -5.74 -1.24 -9.96
C ALA A 268 -4.84 -1.25 -8.70
N VAL A 269 -4.30 -0.09 -8.32
CA VAL A 269 -3.42 0.10 -7.18
C VAL A 269 -4.14 0.98 -6.18
N GLU A 270 -4.20 0.53 -4.93
CA GLU A 270 -4.67 1.36 -3.82
C GLU A 270 -3.62 2.41 -3.49
N VAL A 271 -4.06 3.66 -3.44
CA VAL A 271 -3.18 4.79 -3.17
C VAL A 271 -3.57 5.57 -1.93
N VAL A 272 -2.56 6.14 -1.31
CA VAL A 272 -2.65 7.05 -0.17
C VAL A 272 -1.70 8.21 -0.40
N ALA A 273 -1.89 9.31 0.32
CA ALA A 273 -0.91 10.38 0.39
C ALA A 273 -0.66 10.71 1.87
N PRO A 274 0.49 10.27 2.45
CA PRO A 274 0.89 10.74 3.77
C PRO A 274 1.16 12.24 3.72
N ILE A 275 0.60 12.98 4.68
CA ILE A 275 0.85 14.41 4.86
C ILE A 275 1.87 14.52 6.00
N LEU A 276 3.12 14.77 5.64
CA LEU A 276 4.25 14.89 6.56
C LEU A 276 4.43 16.35 6.94
N LYS A 277 4.46 16.66 8.23
CA LYS A 277 4.64 18.04 8.72
C LYS A 277 5.18 18.04 10.14
N ARG A 278 6.03 19.00 10.46
CA ARG A 278 6.59 19.17 11.81
C ARG A 278 5.54 19.71 12.78
N ARG A 279 4.63 18.86 13.28
CA ARG A 279 3.77 19.22 14.42
C ARG A 279 3.25 18.03 15.24
N GLN A 280 3.25 18.27 16.55
CA GLN A 280 2.97 17.34 17.64
C GLN A 280 1.48 17.36 18.06
N ASP A 281 0.56 17.06 17.14
CA ASP A 281 -0.81 16.76 17.55
C ASP A 281 -0.90 15.31 18.05
N ARG A 282 -1.68 15.08 19.10
CA ARG A 282 -1.92 13.72 19.64
C ARG A 282 -2.80 12.88 18.71
N ASN A 283 -3.46 13.54 17.76
CA ASN A 283 -4.37 12.94 16.81
C ASN A 283 -3.89 13.18 15.37
N CYS A 284 -4.22 12.23 14.50
CA CYS A 284 -4.06 12.25 13.06
C CYS A 284 -5.44 12.27 12.41
N ARG A 285 -5.62 13.07 11.35
CA ARG A 285 -6.82 12.99 10.50
C ARG A 285 -6.61 11.93 9.43
N ILE A 286 -7.64 11.15 9.16
CA ILE A 286 -7.73 10.28 7.99
C ILE A 286 -8.82 10.83 7.09
N ILE A 287 -8.44 11.25 5.89
CA ILE A 287 -9.30 11.95 4.93
C ILE A 287 -9.61 10.99 3.79
N SER A 288 -10.86 10.57 3.66
CA SER A 288 -11.29 9.63 2.61
C SER A 288 -11.76 10.37 1.37
N HIS A 289 -11.12 10.11 0.23
CA HIS A 289 -11.52 10.69 -1.05
C HIS A 289 -12.89 10.19 -1.52
N GLU A 290 -13.13 8.88 -1.40
CA GLU A 290 -14.36 8.25 -1.90
C GLU A 290 -15.59 8.67 -1.09
N SER A 291 -15.51 8.65 0.24
CA SER A 291 -16.64 8.99 1.12
C SER A 291 -16.77 10.48 1.43
N ARG A 292 -15.70 11.26 1.23
CA ARG A 292 -15.56 12.67 1.67
C ARG A 292 -15.65 12.85 3.19
N GLU A 293 -15.50 11.76 3.95
CA GLU A 293 -15.47 11.79 5.40
C GLU A 293 -14.05 12.01 5.92
N THR A 294 -13.96 12.63 7.09
CA THR A 294 -12.72 12.76 7.85
C THR A 294 -12.95 12.21 9.25
N ILE A 295 -12.06 11.32 9.67
CA ILE A 295 -12.06 10.79 11.03
C ILE A 295 -10.77 11.19 11.74
N GLU A 296 -10.85 11.42 13.04
CA GLU A 296 -9.69 11.67 13.90
C GLU A 296 -9.38 10.44 14.73
N VAL A 297 -8.10 10.07 14.74
CA VAL A 297 -7.59 8.91 15.48
C VAL A 297 -6.31 9.29 16.21
N PRO A 298 -5.90 8.57 17.26
CA PRO A 298 -4.59 8.79 17.87
C PRO A 298 -3.47 8.67 16.84
N SER A 299 -2.45 9.53 16.96
CA SER A 299 -1.29 9.51 16.07
C SER A 299 -0.59 8.15 16.11
N ALA A 300 -0.18 7.66 14.94
CA ALA A 300 0.58 6.42 14.84
C ALA A 300 1.94 6.56 15.52
N THR A 301 2.42 5.49 16.16
CA THR A 301 3.81 5.42 16.59
C THR A 301 4.73 5.40 15.38
N ALA A 302 5.96 5.90 15.54
CA ALA A 302 6.96 5.97 14.46
C ALA A 302 7.06 4.65 13.67
N GLY A 303 7.01 4.74 12.34
CA GLY A 303 7.10 3.60 11.42
C GLY A 303 5.83 2.74 11.28
N GLN A 304 4.76 3.00 12.05
CA GLN A 304 3.53 2.17 12.10
C GLN A 304 2.34 2.80 11.35
N TRP A 305 2.60 3.39 10.18
CA TRP A 305 1.60 4.12 9.40
C TRP A 305 0.41 3.25 8.95
N SER A 306 0.61 1.93 8.77
CA SER A 306 -0.45 0.98 8.40
C SER A 306 -1.63 0.98 9.37
N ARG A 307 -1.45 1.34 10.64
CA ARG A 307 -2.54 1.42 11.62
C ARG A 307 -3.63 2.40 11.20
N LEU A 308 -3.24 3.54 10.63
CA LEU A 308 -4.21 4.54 10.16
C LEU A 308 -5.06 3.99 9.02
N LEU A 309 -4.44 3.26 8.09
CA LEU A 309 -5.16 2.60 7.00
C LEU A 309 -6.08 1.49 7.51
N ALA A 310 -5.66 0.73 8.53
CA ALA A 310 -6.52 -0.28 9.15
C ALA A 310 -7.79 0.34 9.74
N VAL A 311 -7.65 1.46 10.45
CA VAL A 311 -8.81 2.19 10.98
C VAL A 311 -9.69 2.75 9.86
N ALA A 312 -9.08 3.31 8.79
CA ALA A 312 -9.82 3.75 7.61
C ALA A 312 -10.64 2.61 6.95
N ASN A 313 -10.20 1.36 7.12
CA ASN A 313 -10.89 0.17 6.63
C ASN A 313 -11.90 -0.42 7.63
N GLY A 314 -12.17 0.29 8.73
CA GLY A 314 -13.10 -0.14 9.78
C GLY A 314 -12.53 -1.20 10.73
N THR A 315 -11.20 -1.34 10.83
CA THR A 315 -10.57 -2.24 11.80
C THR A 315 -10.52 -1.56 13.16
N PRO A 316 -11.09 -2.16 14.23
CA PRO A 316 -11.01 -1.62 15.58
C PRO A 316 -9.56 -1.56 16.06
N THR A 317 -9.20 -0.48 16.76
CA THR A 317 -7.83 -0.31 17.27
C THR A 317 -7.60 -1.19 18.49
N VAL A 318 -6.53 -2.00 18.45
CA VAL A 318 -6.10 -2.84 19.57
C VAL A 318 -4.63 -2.59 19.92
N THR A 319 -4.30 -2.72 21.20
CA THR A 319 -2.93 -2.76 21.70
C THR A 319 -2.77 -4.01 22.52
N LEU A 320 -1.88 -4.90 22.09
CA LEU A 320 -1.60 -6.16 22.76
C LEU A 320 -0.28 -6.06 23.53
N ALA A 321 -0.23 -6.62 24.74
CA ALA A 321 0.99 -6.68 25.53
C ALA A 321 1.96 -7.70 24.94
N ALA A 322 3.19 -7.28 24.62
CA ALA A 322 4.19 -8.11 23.95
C ALA A 322 5.12 -8.86 24.93
N ASP A 323 4.58 -9.32 26.06
CA ASP A 323 5.36 -10.05 27.08
C ASP A 323 5.81 -11.44 26.60
N VAL A 324 4.97 -12.09 25.81
CA VAL A 324 5.22 -13.38 25.16
C VAL A 324 4.66 -13.30 23.74
N THR A 325 5.43 -13.78 22.76
CA THR A 325 5.03 -13.83 21.35
C THR A 325 4.72 -15.25 20.91
N LEU A 326 4.10 -15.40 19.75
CA LEU A 326 3.88 -16.72 19.15
C LEU A 326 5.19 -17.46 18.90
N GLY A 327 6.25 -16.75 18.49
CA GLY A 327 7.58 -17.29 18.29
C GLY A 327 8.21 -17.93 19.53
N ASP A 328 7.81 -17.48 20.73
CA ASP A 328 8.29 -18.04 22.00
C ASP A 328 7.65 -19.40 22.33
N GLN A 329 6.52 -19.74 21.70
CA GLN A 329 5.74 -20.96 21.98
C GLN A 329 5.62 -21.91 20.78
N ALA A 330 5.95 -21.44 19.57
CA ALA A 330 5.79 -22.22 18.34
C ALA A 330 6.77 -21.82 17.24
N SER A 331 7.04 -22.76 16.34
CA SER A 331 7.73 -22.50 15.08
C SER A 331 6.72 -22.11 14.01
N VAL A 332 6.92 -20.94 13.39
CA VAL A 332 6.07 -20.43 12.30
C VAL A 332 6.83 -20.51 11.00
N THR A 333 6.29 -21.22 10.01
CA THR A 333 6.96 -21.44 8.72
C THR A 333 6.03 -21.24 7.53
N ALA A 334 6.56 -20.66 6.46
CA ALA A 334 5.97 -20.72 5.12
C ALA A 334 6.67 -21.80 4.30
N ASP A 335 5.95 -22.45 3.38
CA ASP A 335 6.58 -23.39 2.45
C ASP A 335 7.32 -22.69 1.30
N PHE A 336 8.22 -23.44 0.67
CA PHE A 336 9.16 -22.94 -0.32
C PHE A 336 8.85 -23.44 -1.73
N ARG A 337 9.43 -22.76 -2.71
CA ARG A 337 9.16 -22.97 -4.14
C ARG A 337 9.43 -24.42 -4.61
N ASP A 338 10.50 -25.06 -4.16
CA ASP A 338 10.80 -26.43 -4.59
C ASP A 338 9.74 -27.44 -4.09
N ALA A 339 9.22 -27.26 -2.87
CA ALA A 339 8.13 -28.09 -2.35
C ALA A 339 6.86 -27.93 -3.21
N TYR A 340 6.55 -26.70 -3.64
CA TYR A 340 5.43 -26.45 -4.57
C TYR A 340 5.58 -27.24 -5.88
N TYR A 341 6.74 -27.20 -6.52
CA TYR A 341 6.96 -27.91 -7.78
C TYR A 341 6.94 -29.43 -7.60
N TRP A 342 7.50 -29.93 -6.50
CA TRP A 342 7.47 -31.35 -6.21
C TRP A 342 6.03 -31.85 -5.97
N LEU A 343 5.21 -31.08 -5.23
CA LEU A 343 3.79 -31.35 -5.03
C LEU A 343 3.00 -31.29 -6.35
N ALA A 344 3.30 -30.34 -7.24
CA ALA A 344 2.57 -30.13 -8.49
C ALA A 344 2.50 -31.37 -9.40
N GLU A 345 3.48 -32.27 -9.29
CA GLU A 345 3.55 -33.52 -10.05
C GLU A 345 2.92 -34.73 -9.34
N ARG A 346 2.48 -34.56 -8.09
CA ARG A 346 2.10 -35.67 -7.18
C ARG A 346 0.71 -35.52 -6.56
N VAL A 347 0.00 -34.45 -6.87
CA VAL A 347 -1.37 -34.24 -6.39
C VAL A 347 -2.34 -34.94 -7.33
N GLU A 348 -3.19 -35.78 -6.74
CA GLU A 348 -4.25 -36.53 -7.41
C GLU A 348 -5.57 -36.32 -6.66
N ASP A 349 -6.72 -36.61 -7.28
CA ASP A 349 -7.98 -36.68 -6.57
C ASP A 349 -8.13 -38.05 -5.88
N ALA A 350 -8.54 -38.02 -4.61
CA ALA A 350 -8.76 -39.20 -3.80
C ALA A 350 -9.94 -40.05 -4.29
N GLU A 351 -9.82 -41.37 -4.18
CA GLU A 351 -10.97 -42.26 -4.15
C GLU A 351 -11.67 -42.19 -2.77
N LEU A 352 -12.87 -42.75 -2.66
CA LEU A 352 -13.58 -42.85 -1.37
C LEU A 352 -12.70 -43.63 -0.36
N GLN A 353 -12.44 -43.03 0.81
CA GLN A 353 -11.61 -43.59 1.90
C GLN A 353 -10.11 -43.72 1.57
N ASP A 354 -9.50 -42.64 1.11
CA ASP A 354 -8.04 -42.54 0.89
C ASP A 354 -7.27 -42.26 2.18
N SER A 355 -6.12 -42.91 2.36
CA SER A 355 -5.22 -42.77 3.52
C SER A 355 -4.01 -41.88 3.27
N ARG A 356 -3.82 -41.41 2.03
CA ARG A 356 -2.74 -40.51 1.66
C ARG A 356 -2.92 -39.14 2.31
N PRO A 357 -1.82 -38.42 2.60
CA PRO A 357 -1.90 -37.05 3.09
C PRO A 357 -2.69 -36.15 2.14
N LYS A 358 -3.51 -35.28 2.72
CA LYS A 358 -4.35 -34.35 1.96
C LYS A 358 -3.57 -33.08 1.64
N LEU A 359 -3.76 -32.53 0.45
CA LEU A 359 -3.22 -31.22 0.11
C LEU A 359 -4.02 -30.13 0.82
N ALA A 360 -3.32 -29.23 1.52
CA ALA A 360 -3.90 -28.01 2.08
C ALA A 360 -3.38 -26.78 1.32
N THR A 361 -4.31 -26.04 0.72
CA THR A 361 -4.04 -24.74 0.09
C THR A 361 -4.83 -23.65 0.82
N VAL A 362 -4.47 -22.38 0.61
CA VAL A 362 -5.14 -21.24 1.26
C VAL A 362 -6.66 -21.25 1.06
N GLY A 363 -7.14 -21.59 -0.14
CA GLY A 363 -8.57 -21.61 -0.44
C GLY A 363 -9.35 -22.78 0.20
N LEU A 364 -8.68 -23.67 0.93
CA LEU A 364 -9.31 -24.79 1.66
C LEU A 364 -9.39 -24.54 3.17
N VAL A 365 -8.77 -23.47 3.67
CA VAL A 365 -8.73 -23.15 5.09
C VAL A 365 -9.62 -21.95 5.34
N ASP A 366 -10.72 -22.21 6.03
CA ASP A 366 -11.64 -21.21 6.57
C ASP A 366 -11.47 -21.14 8.09
N PRO A 367 -12.06 -20.15 8.79
CA PRO A 367 -12.06 -20.11 10.25
C PRO A 367 -12.59 -21.43 10.84
N PHE A 368 -11.72 -22.16 11.55
CA PHE A 368 -12.03 -23.43 12.21
C PHE A 368 -12.49 -24.55 11.26
N CYS A 369 -12.29 -24.42 9.95
CA CYS A 369 -12.84 -25.36 8.97
C CYS A 369 -11.83 -25.70 7.86
N PHE A 370 -11.74 -26.98 7.52
CA PHE A 370 -10.97 -27.47 6.37
C PHE A 370 -11.90 -28.05 5.30
N LYS A 371 -12.01 -27.36 4.17
CA LYS A 371 -13.05 -27.60 3.14
C LYS A 371 -12.70 -28.68 2.10
N HIS A 372 -11.80 -29.61 2.43
CA HIS A 372 -11.40 -30.70 1.52
C HIS A 372 -12.60 -31.57 1.15
N GLY A 373 -12.88 -31.72 -0.15
CA GLY A 373 -14.05 -32.44 -0.66
C GLY A 373 -15.38 -31.71 -0.55
N ALA A 374 -15.43 -30.56 0.14
CA ALA A 374 -16.63 -29.71 0.21
C ALA A 374 -16.62 -28.63 -0.89
N VAL A 375 -15.43 -28.16 -1.27
CA VAL A 375 -15.24 -27.20 -2.36
C VAL A 375 -14.14 -27.67 -3.31
N ASN A 376 -14.26 -27.27 -4.57
CA ASN A 376 -13.19 -27.48 -5.53
C ASN A 376 -12.02 -26.53 -5.24
N THR A 377 -10.80 -27.03 -5.31
CA THR A 377 -9.59 -26.21 -5.23
C THR A 377 -8.80 -26.24 -6.53
N ARG A 378 -8.08 -25.16 -6.81
CA ARG A 378 -7.16 -25.10 -7.95
C ARG A 378 -5.72 -25.18 -7.44
N PHE A 379 -4.95 -26.14 -7.93
CA PHE A 379 -3.54 -26.31 -7.62
C PHE A 379 -2.76 -26.64 -8.89
N ALA A 380 -1.56 -26.06 -9.06
CA ALA A 380 -0.74 -26.27 -10.25
C ALA A 380 -1.50 -26.10 -11.59
N LYS A 381 -2.38 -25.10 -11.65
CA LYS A 381 -3.30 -24.79 -12.77
C LYS A 381 -4.41 -25.83 -13.04
N GLN A 382 -4.44 -26.94 -12.31
CA GLN A 382 -5.44 -28.01 -12.38
C GLN A 382 -6.50 -27.86 -11.27
N LYS A 383 -7.68 -28.45 -11.45
CA LYS A 383 -8.80 -28.39 -10.51
C LYS A 383 -8.95 -29.77 -9.84
N PHE A 384 -9.13 -29.78 -8.53
CA PHE A 384 -9.29 -30.98 -7.70
C PHE A 384 -10.51 -30.83 -6.78
N GLU A 385 -11.17 -31.94 -6.46
CA GLU A 385 -12.26 -32.02 -5.48
C GLU A 385 -11.74 -32.45 -4.10
N ARG A 386 -10.93 -33.51 -4.06
CA ARG A 386 -10.36 -34.13 -2.87
C ARG A 386 -8.87 -34.39 -3.07
N PRO A 387 -8.05 -33.33 -3.18
CA PRO A 387 -6.63 -33.50 -3.50
C PRO A 387 -5.87 -34.24 -2.40
N VAL A 388 -5.19 -35.31 -2.77
CA VAL A 388 -4.27 -36.10 -1.95
C VAL A 388 -2.92 -36.19 -2.64
N ILE A 389 -1.88 -36.52 -1.88
CA ILE A 389 -0.49 -36.45 -2.35
C ILE A 389 0.10 -37.85 -2.38
N GLN A 390 0.58 -38.23 -3.56
CA GLN A 390 1.38 -39.43 -3.73
C GLN A 390 2.81 -39.17 -3.24
N ILE A 391 3.18 -39.81 -2.14
CA ILE A 391 4.55 -39.76 -1.59
C ILE A 391 5.30 -41.00 -2.07
N GLU A 392 6.49 -40.79 -2.64
CA GLU A 392 7.41 -41.86 -3.04
C GLU A 392 8.15 -42.43 -1.82
N ASP A 393 8.58 -43.69 -1.87
CA ASP A 393 9.23 -44.35 -0.74
C ASP A 393 10.57 -43.70 -0.35
N ASP A 394 11.29 -43.13 -1.32
CA ASP A 394 12.62 -42.52 -1.13
C ASP A 394 12.65 -41.07 -1.67
N PRO A 395 11.98 -40.11 -0.98
CA PRO A 395 11.95 -38.73 -1.44
C PRO A 395 13.32 -38.06 -1.26
N PRO A 396 13.65 -37.02 -2.06
CA PRO A 396 14.90 -36.28 -1.92
C PRO A 396 15.14 -35.82 -0.48
N PRO A 397 16.40 -35.82 0.03
CA PRO A 397 16.66 -35.58 1.46
C PRO A 397 16.06 -34.29 2.03
N LYS A 398 16.08 -33.20 1.26
CA LYS A 398 15.47 -31.91 1.63
C LYS A 398 13.94 -32.04 1.81
N LEU A 399 13.28 -32.82 0.95
CA LEU A 399 11.85 -33.04 0.97
C LEU A 399 11.44 -34.06 2.03
N ARG A 400 12.26 -35.08 2.30
CA ARG A 400 12.04 -36.00 3.43
C ARG A 400 11.98 -35.25 4.75
N LYS A 401 12.97 -34.40 5.02
CA LYS A 401 12.99 -33.56 6.23
C LYS A 401 11.79 -32.63 6.29
N TRP A 402 11.37 -32.07 5.16
CA TRP A 402 10.17 -31.25 5.07
C TRP A 402 8.90 -32.05 5.36
N LEU A 403 8.74 -33.27 4.81
CA LEU A 403 7.62 -34.16 5.10
C LEU A 403 7.55 -34.52 6.58
N GLU A 404 8.66 -34.91 7.20
CA GLU A 404 8.74 -35.17 8.65
C GLU A 404 8.34 -33.94 9.48
N GLN A 405 8.72 -32.75 9.04
CA GLN A 405 8.35 -31.50 9.69
C GLN A 405 6.88 -31.12 9.49
N LYS A 406 6.25 -31.51 8.39
CA LYS A 406 4.88 -31.13 8.09
C LYS A 406 3.87 -32.20 8.47
N LEU A 407 4.21 -33.48 8.47
CA LEU A 407 3.32 -34.57 8.85
C LEU A 407 3.31 -34.80 10.37
N GLN A 408 3.02 -33.74 11.11
CA GLN A 408 2.87 -33.73 12.57
C GLN A 408 1.77 -32.75 12.98
N PRO A 409 1.26 -32.82 14.23
CA PRO A 409 0.23 -31.91 14.71
C PRO A 409 0.62 -30.44 14.57
N LYS A 410 -0.24 -29.63 13.95
CA LYS A 410 0.07 -28.23 13.60
C LYS A 410 -1.18 -27.41 13.32
N LEU A 411 -1.06 -26.09 13.39
CA LEU A 411 -2.06 -25.17 12.83
C LEU A 411 -1.67 -24.77 11.41
N LEU A 412 -2.68 -24.71 10.55
CA LEU A 412 -2.58 -24.15 9.21
C LEU A 412 -3.24 -22.77 9.20
N VAL A 413 -2.58 -21.77 8.63
CA VAL A 413 -3.08 -20.39 8.60
C VAL A 413 -3.06 -19.86 7.17
N ALA A 414 -4.23 -19.43 6.69
CA ALA A 414 -4.39 -18.74 5.42
C ALA A 414 -3.76 -17.34 5.45
N THR A 415 -3.22 -16.87 4.31
CA THR A 415 -2.37 -15.67 4.28
C THR A 415 -2.97 -14.45 3.59
N GLN A 416 -4.18 -14.55 3.06
CA GLN A 416 -4.88 -13.46 2.37
C GLN A 416 -6.35 -13.47 2.81
N THR A 417 -6.62 -12.91 3.99
CA THR A 417 -7.91 -13.06 4.68
C THR A 417 -8.37 -11.74 5.31
N ARG A 418 -9.63 -11.63 5.76
CA ARG A 418 -10.12 -10.42 6.45
C ARG A 418 -10.00 -10.50 7.97
N ILE A 419 -10.19 -11.71 8.50
CA ILE A 419 -9.84 -12.12 9.85
C ILE A 419 -8.90 -13.32 9.73
N VAL A 420 -8.28 -13.77 10.81
CA VAL A 420 -7.41 -14.95 10.72
C VAL A 420 -8.24 -16.20 10.44
N GLU A 421 -7.92 -16.90 9.35
CA GLU A 421 -8.55 -18.16 8.98
C GLU A 421 -7.52 -19.27 9.24
N CYS A 422 -7.82 -20.14 10.21
CA CYS A 422 -6.91 -21.22 10.60
C CYS A 422 -7.64 -22.50 10.98
N TYR A 423 -6.91 -23.61 10.86
CA TYR A 423 -7.38 -24.97 11.15
C TYR A 423 -6.32 -25.76 11.91
N ALA A 424 -6.73 -26.51 12.94
CA ALA A 424 -5.87 -27.41 13.70
C ALA A 424 -5.84 -28.82 13.07
N ASP A 425 -4.71 -29.17 12.46
CA ASP A 425 -4.44 -30.54 12.02
C ASP A 425 -3.88 -31.35 13.20
N THR A 426 -4.77 -31.92 14.00
CA THR A 426 -4.41 -32.66 15.24
C THR A 426 -3.71 -33.98 14.97
N LYS A 427 -3.83 -34.54 13.76
CA LYS A 427 -3.24 -35.83 13.38
C LYS A 427 -1.97 -35.70 12.54
N GLY A 428 -1.70 -34.51 12.00
CA GLY A 428 -0.57 -34.28 11.11
C GLY A 428 -0.78 -34.86 9.71
N GLU A 429 -2.02 -34.97 9.24
CA GLU A 429 -2.36 -35.63 7.97
C GLU A 429 -2.38 -34.65 6.78
N LEU A 430 -2.23 -33.35 7.02
CA LEU A 430 -2.32 -32.31 6.00
C LEU A 430 -0.94 -31.84 5.56
N LEU A 431 -0.71 -31.77 4.24
CA LEU A 431 0.49 -31.18 3.66
C LEU A 431 0.19 -29.79 3.10
N PRO A 432 0.76 -28.73 3.69
CA PRO A 432 0.56 -27.36 3.24
C PRO A 432 1.27 -27.10 1.91
N SER A 433 0.72 -26.16 1.13
CA SER A 433 1.36 -25.59 -0.03
C SER A 433 1.42 -24.06 0.08
N THR A 434 2.54 -23.48 -0.35
CA THR A 434 2.75 -22.03 -0.34
C THR A 434 1.60 -21.31 -1.09
N PRO A 435 1.04 -20.21 -0.56
CA PRO A 435 1.53 -19.42 0.55
C PRO A 435 0.88 -19.75 1.91
N LEU A 436 0.36 -20.97 2.13
CA LEU A 436 -0.17 -21.37 3.45
C LEU A 436 0.94 -21.40 4.50
N LEU A 437 0.63 -20.98 5.74
CA LEU A 437 1.58 -21.02 6.86
C LEU A 437 1.31 -22.23 7.76
N SER A 438 2.34 -22.70 8.43
CA SER A 438 2.26 -23.71 9.49
C SER A 438 2.76 -23.14 10.81
N ILE A 439 1.99 -23.33 11.88
CA ILE A 439 2.42 -23.10 13.26
C ILE A 439 2.57 -24.47 13.92
N ILE A 440 3.79 -24.83 14.31
CA ILE A 440 4.09 -26.09 14.98
C ILE A 440 4.37 -25.76 16.45
N PRO A 441 3.51 -26.18 17.39
CA PRO A 441 3.68 -25.87 18.80
C PRO A 441 4.95 -26.53 19.36
N MET A 442 5.61 -25.88 20.32
CA MET A 442 6.72 -26.51 21.06
C MET A 442 6.22 -27.62 22.00
N LYS A 443 4.95 -27.54 22.43
CA LYS A 443 4.26 -28.56 23.23
C LYS A 443 2.95 -28.92 22.55
N GLU A 444 2.75 -30.19 22.20
CA GLU A 444 1.53 -30.64 21.51
C GLU A 444 0.23 -30.25 22.24
N THR A 445 0.25 -30.20 23.58
CA THR A 445 -0.90 -29.80 24.40
C THR A 445 -1.36 -28.35 24.20
N GLN A 446 -0.55 -27.50 23.56
CA GLN A 446 -0.88 -26.10 23.33
C GLN A 446 -1.59 -25.85 21.99
N LEU A 447 -1.81 -26.87 21.16
CA LEU A 447 -2.35 -26.67 19.81
C LEU A 447 -3.66 -25.85 19.81
N TRP A 448 -4.60 -26.20 20.70
CA TRP A 448 -5.87 -25.49 20.84
C TRP A 448 -5.73 -24.09 21.45
N HIS A 449 -4.84 -23.90 22.43
CA HIS A 449 -4.53 -22.57 22.97
C HIS A 449 -3.96 -21.64 21.91
N LEU A 450 -3.04 -22.14 21.08
CA LEU A 450 -2.48 -21.36 19.97
C LEU A 450 -3.55 -21.06 18.92
N MET A 451 -4.43 -22.00 18.61
CA MET A 451 -5.54 -21.76 17.68
C MET A 451 -6.47 -20.67 18.21
N ALA A 452 -6.84 -20.74 19.49
CA ALA A 452 -7.69 -19.75 20.14
C ALA A 452 -7.05 -18.36 20.12
N ALA A 453 -5.76 -18.25 20.43
CA ALA A 453 -5.02 -16.99 20.38
C ALA A 453 -4.99 -16.42 18.96
N VAL A 454 -4.57 -17.22 17.98
CA VAL A 454 -4.38 -16.80 16.58
C VAL A 454 -5.69 -16.47 15.86
N ALA A 455 -6.76 -17.22 16.11
CA ALA A 455 -8.08 -16.99 15.49
C ALA A 455 -8.90 -15.88 16.17
N SER A 456 -8.41 -15.30 17.26
CA SER A 456 -9.16 -14.35 18.08
C SER A 456 -9.49 -13.03 17.36
N PRO A 457 -10.51 -12.28 17.84
CA PRO A 457 -10.76 -10.91 17.40
C PRO A 457 -9.55 -10.00 17.58
N ALA A 458 -8.91 -10.07 18.75
CA ALA A 458 -7.74 -9.28 19.10
C ALA A 458 -6.55 -9.53 18.15
N ALA A 459 -6.22 -10.79 17.87
CA ALA A 459 -5.16 -11.15 16.94
C ALA A 459 -5.47 -10.70 15.50
N SER A 460 -6.72 -10.87 15.06
CA SER A 460 -7.16 -10.43 13.72
C SER A 460 -7.03 -8.92 13.56
N ALA A 461 -7.50 -8.14 14.54
CA ALA A 461 -7.40 -6.68 14.51
C ALA A 461 -5.94 -6.20 14.61
N TRP A 462 -5.10 -6.87 15.42
CA TRP A 462 -3.68 -6.55 15.52
C TRP A 462 -2.96 -6.80 14.20
N LEU A 463 -3.16 -7.97 13.58
CA LEU A 463 -2.56 -8.33 12.29
C LEU A 463 -3.02 -7.39 11.17
N ALA A 464 -4.31 -7.03 11.14
CA ALA A 464 -4.83 -6.02 10.22
C ALA A 464 -4.15 -4.65 10.43
N SER A 465 -3.98 -4.24 11.68
CA SER A 465 -3.36 -2.96 12.04
C SER A 465 -1.91 -2.85 11.56
N VAL A 466 -1.13 -3.92 11.64
CA VAL A 466 0.28 -3.91 11.24
C VAL A 466 0.47 -4.15 9.73
N ALA A 467 -0.44 -4.88 9.08
CA ALA A 467 -0.30 -5.32 7.68
C ALA A 467 -1.18 -4.58 6.67
N ALA A 468 -2.00 -3.60 7.08
CA ALA A 468 -2.92 -2.90 6.19
C ALA A 468 -2.21 -2.37 4.92
N GLY A 469 -2.89 -2.48 3.78
CA GLY A 469 -2.39 -2.08 2.46
C GLY A 469 -1.48 -3.11 1.78
N THR A 470 -1.02 -4.17 2.47
CA THR A 470 -0.12 -5.18 1.89
C THR A 470 -0.83 -6.40 1.28
N GLY A 471 -2.15 -6.50 1.48
CA GLY A 471 -3.01 -7.56 0.95
C GLY A 471 -3.44 -7.35 -0.50
N LEU A 472 -4.14 -8.35 -1.04
CA LEU A 472 -4.72 -8.27 -2.39
C LEU A 472 -5.88 -7.27 -2.50
N SER A 473 -6.42 -6.85 -1.35
CA SER A 473 -7.39 -5.75 -1.24
C SER A 473 -7.20 -4.95 0.04
N GLN A 474 -7.79 -3.76 0.08
CA GLN A 474 -7.75 -2.83 1.20
C GLN A 474 -8.14 -3.50 2.52
N THR A 475 -9.15 -4.37 2.47
CA THR A 475 -9.68 -5.11 3.65
C THR A 475 -8.96 -6.44 3.90
N THR A 476 -8.02 -6.84 3.04
CA THR A 476 -7.31 -8.11 3.16
C THR A 476 -6.00 -7.94 3.92
N ILE A 477 -5.84 -8.76 4.95
CA ILE A 477 -4.61 -8.94 5.71
C ILE A 477 -3.69 -9.89 4.92
N ARG A 478 -2.47 -9.44 4.62
CA ARG A 478 -1.40 -10.34 4.17
C ARG A 478 -0.60 -10.83 5.36
N ILE A 479 -0.92 -12.03 5.84
CA ILE A 479 -0.20 -12.64 6.97
C ILE A 479 1.09 -13.27 6.46
N ARG A 480 2.22 -12.87 7.04
CA ARG A 480 3.55 -13.40 6.75
C ARG A 480 4.05 -14.19 7.95
N ALA A 481 4.93 -15.16 7.74
CA ALA A 481 5.48 -15.96 8.83
C ALA A 481 6.14 -15.09 9.91
N SER A 482 6.97 -14.11 9.52
CA SER A 482 7.61 -13.16 10.45
C SER A 482 6.58 -12.38 11.28
N LEU A 483 5.57 -11.81 10.62
CA LEU A 483 4.52 -11.06 11.28
C LEU A 483 3.73 -11.90 12.28
N LEU A 484 3.44 -13.15 11.91
CA LEU A 484 2.69 -14.06 12.76
C LEU A 484 3.55 -14.56 13.93
N THR A 485 4.86 -14.76 13.73
CA THR A 485 5.84 -15.01 14.82
C THR A 485 5.79 -13.91 15.87
N ASP A 486 5.71 -12.65 15.43
CA ASP A 486 5.70 -11.47 16.32
C ASP A 486 4.34 -11.22 16.99
N LEU A 487 3.31 -12.02 16.67
CA LEU A 487 1.98 -11.88 17.29
C LEU A 487 2.08 -12.04 18.81
N PRO A 488 1.67 -11.03 19.60
CA PRO A 488 1.59 -11.18 21.04
C PRO A 488 0.56 -12.23 21.45
N LEU A 489 0.90 -13.03 22.45
CA LEU A 489 0.01 -14.02 23.05
C LEU A 489 -0.56 -13.51 24.37
N PRO A 490 -1.79 -13.93 24.75
CA PRO A 490 -2.32 -13.61 26.06
C PRO A 490 -1.53 -14.37 27.13
N LEU A 491 -1.49 -13.85 28.36
CA LEU A 491 -0.91 -14.58 29.49
C LEU A 491 -1.82 -15.77 29.87
N PRO A 492 -1.24 -16.85 30.44
CA PRO A 492 -2.02 -17.97 30.96
C PRO A 492 -3.14 -17.50 31.90
N SER A 493 -4.37 -17.89 31.57
CA SER A 493 -5.58 -17.46 32.27
C SER A 493 -6.73 -18.44 32.02
N VAL A 494 -7.72 -18.43 32.92
CA VAL A 494 -8.94 -19.24 32.77
C VAL A 494 -9.68 -18.90 31.47
N SER A 495 -9.67 -17.63 31.06
CA SER A 495 -10.24 -17.21 29.78
C SER A 495 -9.50 -17.83 28.60
N TRP A 496 -8.17 -17.92 28.62
CA TRP A 496 -7.45 -18.57 27.52
C TRP A 496 -7.71 -20.09 27.49
N ASP A 497 -7.83 -20.74 28.64
CA ASP A 497 -8.20 -22.16 28.75
C ASP A 497 -9.61 -22.42 28.20
N GLU A 498 -10.58 -21.58 28.54
CA GLU A 498 -11.94 -21.65 28.00
C GLU A 498 -11.95 -21.39 26.48
N GLY A 499 -11.17 -20.41 26.01
CA GLY A 499 -11.02 -20.11 24.58
C GLY A 499 -10.45 -21.28 23.79
N ALA A 500 -9.50 -22.03 24.35
CA ALA A 500 -8.96 -23.26 23.75
C ALA A 500 -10.05 -24.35 23.62
N HIS A 501 -10.87 -24.53 24.65
CA HIS A 501 -11.99 -25.48 24.61
C HIS A 501 -13.04 -25.08 23.56
N LEU A 502 -13.38 -23.79 23.49
CA LEU A 502 -14.30 -23.27 22.49
C LEU A 502 -13.75 -23.39 21.06
N ALA A 503 -12.45 -23.14 20.85
CA ALA A 503 -11.82 -23.34 19.54
C ALA A 503 -11.89 -24.80 19.08
N GLN A 504 -11.67 -25.75 20.00
CA GLN A 504 -11.87 -27.17 19.72
C GLN A 504 -13.32 -27.46 19.35
N GLN A 505 -14.27 -26.96 20.15
CA GLN A 505 -15.70 -27.14 19.91
C GLN A 505 -16.11 -26.57 18.54
N MET A 506 -15.63 -25.38 18.18
CA MET A 506 -15.93 -24.74 16.90
C MET A 506 -15.42 -25.53 15.68
N GLN A 507 -14.33 -26.28 15.83
CA GLN A 507 -13.76 -27.08 14.75
C GLN A 507 -14.36 -28.50 14.66
N GLU A 508 -14.60 -29.13 15.81
CA GLU A 508 -15.07 -30.52 15.89
C GLU A 508 -16.60 -30.61 15.80
N GLU A 509 -17.30 -29.60 16.28
CA GLU A 509 -18.76 -29.49 16.25
C GLU A 509 -19.18 -28.38 15.28
N GLN A 510 -20.42 -28.43 14.80
CA GLN A 510 -20.95 -27.34 13.98
C GLN A 510 -21.16 -26.13 14.89
N ALA A 511 -20.24 -25.16 14.83
CA ALA A 511 -20.31 -23.93 15.62
C ALA A 511 -21.63 -23.19 15.32
N ASP A 512 -22.44 -22.97 16.35
CA ASP A 512 -23.54 -22.01 16.26
C ASP A 512 -23.04 -20.58 16.57
N GLU A 513 -23.93 -19.62 16.36
CA GLU A 513 -23.62 -18.20 16.61
C GLU A 513 -23.26 -17.94 18.07
N HIS A 514 -23.87 -18.67 19.02
CA HIS A 514 -23.63 -18.49 20.45
C HIS A 514 -22.21 -18.91 20.84
N ILE A 515 -21.73 -20.06 20.35
CA ILE A 515 -20.35 -20.52 20.57
C ILE A 515 -19.36 -19.51 19.99
N SER A 516 -19.60 -19.03 18.76
CA SER A 516 -18.71 -18.07 18.09
C SER A 516 -18.62 -16.74 18.83
N VAL A 517 -19.76 -16.22 19.32
CA VAL A 517 -19.80 -15.01 20.15
C VAL A 517 -19.05 -15.23 21.47
N ARG A 518 -19.31 -16.35 22.16
CA ARG A 518 -18.66 -16.68 23.42
C ARG A 518 -17.14 -16.81 23.27
N PHE A 519 -16.68 -17.43 22.19
CA PHE A 519 -15.25 -17.53 21.85
C PHE A 519 -14.63 -16.14 21.73
N GLY A 520 -15.25 -15.24 20.96
CA GLY A 520 -14.77 -13.87 20.78
C GLY A 520 -14.71 -13.07 22.10
N GLU A 521 -15.74 -13.18 22.94
CA GLU A 521 -15.79 -12.52 24.26
C GLU A 521 -14.65 -12.99 25.17
N VAL A 522 -14.52 -14.31 25.31
CA VAL A 522 -13.54 -14.94 26.19
C VAL A 522 -12.11 -14.65 25.72
N MET A 523 -11.86 -14.69 24.42
CA MET A 523 -10.54 -14.35 23.90
C MET A 523 -10.22 -12.85 24.04
N ASN A 524 -11.20 -11.96 23.87
CA ASN A 524 -11.00 -10.54 24.18
C ASN A 524 -10.68 -10.32 25.66
N GLN A 525 -11.28 -11.08 26.58
CA GLN A 525 -10.90 -11.05 28.00
C GLN A 525 -9.48 -11.55 28.22
N ALA A 526 -9.09 -12.66 27.60
CA ALA A 526 -7.74 -13.22 27.70
C ALA A 526 -6.67 -12.21 27.24
N TYR A 527 -6.96 -11.44 26.18
CA TYR A 527 -6.09 -10.38 25.66
C TYR A 527 -6.19 -9.04 26.40
N ASN A 528 -7.08 -8.91 27.39
CA ASN A 528 -7.42 -7.64 28.04
C ASN A 528 -7.90 -6.55 27.05
N THR A 529 -8.62 -6.96 26.00
CA THR A 529 -9.18 -6.10 24.93
C THR A 529 -10.70 -6.19 24.87
N ALA A 530 -11.38 -6.33 26.02
CA ALA A 530 -12.84 -6.41 26.09
C ALA A 530 -13.49 -5.17 25.43
N SER A 531 -14.03 -5.34 24.23
CA SER A 531 -14.66 -4.29 23.43
C SER A 531 -15.81 -4.87 22.61
N GLY A 532 -16.99 -4.25 22.71
CA GLY A 532 -18.15 -4.63 21.92
C GLY A 532 -17.95 -4.36 20.42
N GLU A 533 -17.27 -3.27 20.08
CA GLU A 533 -16.92 -2.92 18.69
C GLU A 533 -16.02 -3.98 18.05
N LEU A 534 -14.98 -4.42 18.77
CA LEU A 534 -14.06 -5.46 18.31
C LEU A 534 -14.78 -6.79 18.07
N LEU A 535 -15.66 -7.17 19.00
CA LEU A 535 -16.45 -8.39 18.89
C LEU A 535 -17.42 -8.32 17.70
N SER A 536 -18.20 -7.24 17.58
CA SER A 536 -19.16 -7.07 16.49
C SER A 536 -18.48 -7.04 15.11
N TRP A 537 -17.32 -6.39 15.00
CA TRP A 537 -16.52 -6.39 13.78
C TRP A 537 -16.09 -7.81 13.40
N TRP A 538 -15.49 -8.56 14.34
CA TRP A 538 -14.99 -9.90 14.08
C TRP A 538 -16.12 -10.88 13.72
N ILE A 539 -17.26 -10.82 14.44
CA ILE A 539 -18.44 -11.65 14.14
C ILE A 539 -18.99 -11.36 12.74
N SER A 540 -19.09 -10.08 12.36
CA SER A 540 -19.51 -9.70 11.01
C SER A 540 -18.59 -10.30 9.94
N GLU A 541 -17.27 -10.23 10.12
CA GLU A 541 -16.33 -10.83 9.15
C GLU A 541 -16.34 -12.36 9.16
N PHE A 542 -16.53 -12.98 10.33
CA PHE A 542 -16.67 -14.41 10.49
C PHE A 542 -17.91 -14.95 9.77
N GLN A 543 -19.06 -14.31 9.93
CA GLN A 543 -20.31 -14.69 9.26
C GLN A 543 -20.24 -14.56 7.74
N LYS A 544 -19.56 -13.52 7.21
CA LYS A 544 -19.33 -13.35 5.76
C LYS A 544 -18.53 -14.49 5.13
N LYS A 545 -17.80 -15.29 5.92
CA LYS A 545 -17.01 -16.44 5.46
C LYS A 545 -17.76 -17.76 5.55
N GLN A 546 -18.71 -17.87 6.48
CA GLN A 546 -19.57 -19.05 6.59
C GLN A 546 -20.71 -19.06 5.57
N ALA A 547 -21.13 -17.89 5.08
CA ALA A 547 -22.10 -17.73 3.99
C ALA A 547 -21.49 -18.08 2.61
#